data_AF-A0A835ZYQ7-F1
#
_entry.id   AF-A0A835ZYQ7-F1
#
_cell.length_a   1.000
_cell.length_b   1.000
_cell.length_c   1.000
_cell.angle_alpha   90.00
_cell.angle_beta   90.00
_cell.angle_gamma   90.00
#
_symmetry.space_group_name_H-M   'P 1'
#
loop_
_entity.id
_entity.type
_entity.pdbx_description
1 polymer ?
#
loop_
_entity_poly.entity_id
_entity_poly.type
_entity_poly.pdbx_seq_one_letter_code
_entity_poly.pdbx_strand_id
1 'polypeptide(L)'
;MDHLLKYANLALTQRLKLSGEVLAIVPFQHVFTMTFSLDSGMGEFETYLTNSEKFFQIPASEVLINDDLQQGMDIIMDMFCPPGAKIDAYLWYNVASKMEQQICYQIFDTTVAADVIQF
;
A
#
# COMPACT_ATOMS: atom_id res chain seq x y z
N MET A 1 -17.38 4.04 0.26
CA MET A 1 -16.60 4.47 1.46
C MET A 1 -16.23 3.30 2.37
N ASP A 2 -17.15 2.64 3.09
CA ASP A 2 -16.78 1.62 4.10
C ASP A 2 -15.95 0.44 3.58
N HIS A 3 -16.12 0.04 2.32
CA HIS A 3 -15.36 -1.06 1.71
C HIS A 3 -13.86 -0.75 1.56
N LEU A 4 -13.46 0.44 1.10
CA LEU A 4 -12.05 0.82 0.97
C LEU A 4 -11.28 0.79 2.30
N LEU A 5 -11.91 1.32 3.36
CA LEU A 5 -11.32 1.41 4.70
C LEU A 5 -11.00 0.05 5.31
N LYS A 6 -11.64 -1.02 4.80
CA LYS A 6 -11.37 -2.41 5.21
C LYS A 6 -9.98 -2.90 4.78
N TYR A 7 -9.46 -2.37 3.67
CA TYR A 7 -8.19 -2.79 3.07
C TYR A 7 -7.10 -1.70 3.13
N ALA A 8 -7.50 -0.43 3.14
CA ALA A 8 -6.60 0.71 2.97
C ALA A 8 -6.89 1.85 3.95
N ASN A 9 -5.90 2.22 4.77
CA ASN A 9 -5.93 3.52 5.45
C ASN A 9 -5.32 4.56 4.51
N LEU A 10 -6.14 5.42 3.90
CA LEU A 10 -5.62 6.56 3.17
C LEU A 10 -5.13 7.62 4.16
N ALA A 11 -3.84 7.95 4.09
CA ALA A 11 -3.22 8.97 4.92
C ALA A 11 -2.83 10.20 4.09
N LEU A 12 -3.00 11.37 4.69
CA LEU A 12 -2.48 12.64 4.19
C LEU A 12 -1.14 12.94 4.87
N THR A 13 -0.04 12.83 4.13
CA THR A 13 1.30 13.11 4.67
C THR A 13 1.71 14.56 4.37
N GLN A 14 2.00 15.33 5.41
CA GLN A 14 2.74 16.60 5.31
C GLN A 14 4.24 16.33 5.41
N ARG A 15 5.04 17.11 4.67
CA ARG A 15 6.50 17.20 4.91
C ARG A 15 6.89 18.66 5.08
N LEU A 16 7.32 19.03 6.28
CA LEU A 16 7.94 20.35 6.50
C LEU A 16 9.38 20.30 5.98
N LYS A 17 9.74 21.23 5.09
CA LYS A 17 11.12 21.36 4.60
C LYS A 17 11.70 22.71 5.04
N LEU A 18 12.58 22.65 6.04
CA LEU A 18 13.36 23.81 6.46
C LEU A 18 14.50 24.06 5.45
N SER A 19 14.62 25.30 4.99
CA SER A 19 15.62 25.74 4.01
C SER A 19 16.04 27.17 4.33
N GLY A 20 16.84 27.36 5.38
CA GLY A 20 17.15 28.68 5.93
C GLY A 20 15.95 29.30 6.66
N GLU A 21 15.85 30.63 6.66
CA GLU A 21 14.85 31.41 7.42
C GLU A 21 13.38 31.25 6.97
N VAL A 22 13.10 30.44 5.94
CA VAL A 22 11.73 30.24 5.43
C VAL A 22 11.25 28.82 5.74
N LEU A 23 10.15 28.75 6.50
CA LEU A 23 9.37 27.52 6.69
C LEU A 23 8.52 27.27 5.43
N ALA A 24 9.10 26.58 4.45
CA ALA A 24 8.38 26.20 3.23
C ALA A 24 7.43 25.03 3.53
N ILE A 25 6.12 25.30 3.45
CA ILE A 25 5.08 24.26 3.50
C ILE A 25 5.12 23.50 2.17
N VAL A 26 5.53 22.24 2.18
CA VAL A 26 5.40 21.36 1.02
C VAL A 26 3.95 20.84 0.99
N PRO A 27 3.26 20.87 -0.16
CA PRO A 27 1.88 20.39 -0.25
C PRO A 27 1.76 18.92 0.19
N PHE A 28 0.57 18.59 0.71
CA PHE A 28 0.25 17.24 1.15
C PHE A 28 0.34 16.23 0.01
N GLN A 29 0.83 15.03 0.31
CA GLN A 29 0.74 13.88 -0.57
C GLN A 29 -0.26 12.87 0.01
N HIS A 30 -1.25 12.48 -0.80
CA HIS A 30 -2.10 11.33 -0.49
C HIS A 30 -1.29 10.05 -0.64
N VAL A 31 -1.35 9.17 0.35
CA VAL A 31 -0.68 7.87 0.33
C VAL A 31 -1.58 6.79 0.92
N PHE A 32 -1.58 5.62 0.28
CA PHE A 32 -2.03 4.39 0.90
C PHE A 32 -1.07 4.02 2.03
N THR A 33 -1.63 3.80 3.22
CA THR A 33 -0.91 3.25 4.37
C THR A 33 -1.55 1.91 4.73
N MET A 34 -0.75 0.85 4.75
CA MET A 34 -1.21 -0.51 5.09
C MET A 34 -0.17 -1.24 5.91
N THR A 35 -0.64 -2.22 6.68
CA THR A 35 0.18 -3.28 7.25
C THR A 35 -0.23 -4.58 6.59
N PHE A 36 0.72 -5.34 6.07
CA PHE A 36 0.52 -6.68 5.52
C PHE A 36 1.20 -7.70 6.44
N SER A 37 0.45 -8.74 6.83
CA SER A 37 0.98 -9.98 7.40
C SER A 37 1.52 -10.85 6.28
N LEU A 38 2.82 -11.19 6.33
CA LEU A 38 3.51 -11.94 5.29
C LEU A 38 3.94 -13.31 5.81
N ASP A 39 3.27 -14.38 5.36
CA ASP A 39 3.68 -15.76 5.63
C ASP A 39 4.49 -16.33 4.45
N SER A 40 5.69 -16.80 4.76
CA SER A 40 6.63 -17.43 3.80
C SER A 40 6.70 -18.96 3.93
N GLY A 41 5.89 -19.55 4.82
CA GLY A 41 6.01 -20.94 5.26
C GLY A 41 7.15 -21.20 6.25
N MET A 42 8.07 -20.24 6.42
CA MET A 42 9.10 -20.25 7.47
C MET A 42 8.77 -19.35 8.67
N GLY A 43 7.63 -18.65 8.62
CA GLY A 43 7.18 -17.72 9.64
C GLY A 43 6.44 -16.52 9.04
N GLU A 44 5.62 -15.90 9.88
CA GLU A 44 4.88 -14.66 9.61
C GLU A 44 5.71 -13.43 10.02
N PHE A 45 5.68 -12.37 9.22
CA PHE A 45 6.21 -11.05 9.61
C PHE A 45 5.35 -9.90 9.09
N GLU A 46 5.26 -8.82 9.85
CA GLU A 46 4.55 -7.60 9.46
C GLU A 46 5.43 -6.71 8.58
N THR A 47 4.85 -6.19 7.48
CA THR A 47 5.48 -5.14 6.66
C THR A 47 4.51 -3.99 6.43
N TYR A 48 5.06 -2.78 6.31
CA TYR A 48 4.31 -1.56 6.05
C TYR A 48 4.38 -1.18 4.57
N LEU A 49 3.26 -0.74 4.01
CA LEU A 49 3.22 -0.05 2.73
C LEU A 49 2.95 1.44 2.98
N THR A 50 3.73 2.31 2.34
CA THR A 50 3.41 3.74 2.22
C THR A 50 3.66 4.13 0.78
N ASN A 51 2.59 4.31 0.00
CA ASN A 51 2.70 4.47 -1.44
C ASN A 51 1.62 5.41 -2.00
N SER A 52 1.96 6.29 -2.94
CA SER A 52 1.00 7.21 -3.54
C SER A 52 0.37 6.72 -4.84
N GLU A 53 0.97 5.72 -5.51
CA GLU A 53 0.60 5.30 -6.86
C GLU A 53 1.26 3.98 -7.26
N LYS A 54 2.60 3.97 -7.34
CA LYS A 54 3.45 2.90 -7.92
C LYS A 54 3.11 1.47 -7.51
N PHE A 55 2.67 1.23 -6.27
CA PHE A 55 2.41 -0.14 -5.81
C PHE A 55 1.15 -0.73 -6.47
N PHE A 56 0.00 -0.04 -6.34
CA PHE A 56 -1.28 -0.48 -6.90
C PHE A 56 -1.48 -0.07 -8.37
N GLN A 57 -0.63 0.85 -8.87
CA GLN A 57 -0.84 1.58 -10.13
C GLN A 57 -2.18 2.37 -10.14
N ILE A 58 -2.64 2.75 -8.93
CA ILE A 58 -3.85 3.55 -8.67
C ILE A 58 -3.41 4.83 -7.94
N PRO A 59 -3.75 6.04 -8.43
CA PRO A 59 -3.40 7.28 -7.73
C PRO A 59 -4.20 7.44 -6.42
N ALA A 60 -3.48 7.47 -5.30
CA ALA A 60 -4.02 7.61 -3.95
C ALA A 60 -4.82 8.91 -3.73
N SER A 61 -4.60 9.93 -4.57
CA SER A 61 -5.35 11.18 -4.58
C SER A 61 -6.75 11.11 -5.19
N GLU A 62 -7.04 10.05 -5.96
CA GLU A 62 -8.27 9.95 -6.76
C GLU A 62 -9.17 8.78 -6.34
N VAL A 63 -8.60 7.76 -5.69
CA VAL A 63 -9.30 6.54 -5.26
C VAL A 63 -10.55 6.78 -4.39
N LEU A 64 -10.64 7.91 -3.66
CA LEU A 64 -11.84 8.23 -2.85
C LEU A 64 -12.99 8.87 -3.63
N ILE A 65 -12.75 9.29 -4.87
CA ILE A 65 -13.72 10.06 -5.69
C ILE A 65 -14.01 9.41 -7.05
N ASN A 66 -13.43 8.26 -7.32
CA ASN A 66 -13.59 7.51 -8.57
C ASN A 66 -13.93 6.05 -8.24
N ASP A 67 -15.14 5.61 -8.57
CA ASP A 67 -15.64 4.27 -8.23
C ASP A 67 -14.92 3.14 -9.01
N ASP A 68 -14.45 3.40 -10.23
CA ASP A 68 -13.68 2.43 -11.02
C ASP A 68 -12.33 2.14 -10.35
N LEU A 69 -11.66 3.17 -9.80
CA LEU A 69 -10.44 3.00 -9.00
C LEU A 69 -10.70 2.29 -7.67
N GLN A 70 -11.90 2.43 -7.08
CA GLN A 70 -12.28 1.67 -5.88
C GLN A 70 -12.47 0.19 -6.21
N GLN A 71 -13.17 -0.12 -7.30
CA GLN A 71 -13.35 -1.48 -7.78
C GLN A 71 -12.01 -2.14 -8.15
N GLY A 72 -11.12 -1.41 -8.83
CA GLY A 72 -9.77 -1.88 -9.14
C GLY A 72 -8.95 -2.21 -7.88
N MET A 73 -9.12 -1.41 -6.82
CA MET A 73 -8.50 -1.67 -5.52
C MET A 73 -9.04 -2.94 -4.87
N ASP A 74 -10.37 -3.12 -4.85
CA ASP A 74 -11.01 -4.32 -4.30
C ASP A 74 -10.56 -5.59 -5.04
N ILE A 75 -10.46 -5.55 -6.38
CA ILE A 75 -9.95 -6.68 -7.20
C ILE A 75 -8.52 -7.07 -6.82
N ILE A 76 -7.62 -6.09 -6.64
CA ILE A 76 -6.23 -6.37 -6.24
C ILE A 76 -6.17 -7.00 -4.83
N MET A 77 -6.96 -6.48 -3.89
CA MET A 77 -6.93 -6.96 -2.50
C MET A 77 -7.56 -8.35 -2.36
N ASP A 78 -8.66 -8.62 -3.07
CA ASP A 78 -9.27 -9.95 -3.14
C ASP A 78 -8.37 -10.95 -3.92
N MET A 79 -7.47 -10.50 -4.79
CA MET A 79 -6.44 -11.36 -5.39
C MET A 79 -5.32 -11.71 -4.39
N PHE A 80 -4.88 -10.75 -3.58
CA PHE A 80 -3.86 -11.01 -2.56
C PHE A 80 -4.36 -11.93 -1.44
N CYS A 81 -5.62 -11.78 -1.02
CA CYS A 81 -6.21 -12.56 0.07
C CYS A 81 -7.66 -12.95 -0.26
N PRO A 82 -7.89 -13.93 -1.15
CA PRO A 82 -9.23 -14.33 -1.56
C PRO A 82 -10.08 -14.78 -0.37
N PRO A 83 -11.30 -14.24 -0.17
CA PRO A 83 -12.09 -14.51 1.02
C PRO A 83 -12.47 -15.99 1.15
N GLY A 84 -12.03 -16.61 2.24
CA GLY A 84 -12.30 -18.03 2.53
C GLY A 84 -11.37 -19.03 1.83
N ALA A 85 -10.37 -18.56 1.07
CA ALA A 85 -9.31 -19.43 0.57
C ALA A 85 -8.33 -19.82 1.69
N LYS A 86 -7.53 -20.86 1.41
CA LYS A 86 -6.41 -21.28 2.26
C LYS A 86 -5.13 -20.57 1.79
N ILE A 87 -4.16 -20.43 2.69
CA ILE A 87 -2.89 -19.70 2.47
C ILE A 87 -2.07 -20.30 1.31
N ASP A 88 -2.21 -21.60 1.02
CA ASP A 88 -1.56 -22.27 -0.12
C ASP A 88 -2.06 -21.81 -1.50
N ALA A 89 -3.13 -21.00 -1.55
CA ALA A 89 -3.65 -20.37 -2.76
C ALA A 89 -3.26 -18.88 -2.92
N TYR A 90 -2.50 -18.30 -1.98
CA TYR A 90 -2.11 -16.88 -2.03
C TYR A 90 -0.88 -16.64 -2.92
N LEU A 91 -0.77 -15.42 -3.47
CA LEU A 91 0.37 -15.02 -4.31
C LEU A 91 1.61 -14.71 -3.48
N TRP A 92 2.76 -15.25 -3.91
CA TRP A 92 4.07 -14.98 -3.30
C TRP A 92 4.66 -13.67 -3.84
N TYR A 93 5.17 -12.82 -2.95
CA TYR A 93 5.83 -11.54 -3.29
C TYR A 93 7.27 -11.51 -2.74
N ASN A 94 8.13 -10.72 -3.36
CA ASN A 94 9.48 -10.45 -2.87
C ASN A 94 9.52 -9.05 -2.23
N VAL A 95 9.84 -8.96 -0.95
CA VAL A 95 10.01 -7.67 -0.24
C VAL A 95 11.49 -7.39 0.00
N ALA A 96 11.96 -6.22 -0.44
CA ALA A 96 13.21 -5.63 0.05
C ALA A 96 12.92 -4.75 1.27
N SER A 97 13.81 -4.69 2.26
CA SER A 97 13.57 -3.99 3.55
C SER A 97 14.83 -3.34 4.11
N LYS A 98 14.69 -2.45 5.11
CA LYS A 98 15.80 -1.71 5.73
C LYS A 98 15.53 -1.43 7.22
N MET A 99 16.51 -1.75 8.07
CA MET A 99 16.52 -1.60 9.54
C MET A 99 16.73 -0.11 9.95
N GLU A 100 16.43 0.40 11.16
CA GLU A 100 15.91 -0.14 12.45
C GLU A 100 15.33 1.09 13.26
N GLN A 101 14.82 1.09 14.51
CA GLN A 101 14.77 0.12 15.63
C GLN A 101 13.32 -0.25 16.03
N GLN A 102 13.14 -1.44 16.64
CA GLN A 102 12.07 -2.39 16.24
C GLN A 102 12.19 -2.69 14.73
N ILE A 103 12.27 -3.98 14.37
CA ILE A 103 12.52 -4.36 12.98
C ILE A 103 11.20 -4.29 12.21
N CYS A 104 10.85 -3.08 11.79
CA CYS A 104 9.72 -2.82 10.90
C CYS A 104 10.18 -2.99 9.44
N TYR A 105 9.53 -3.89 8.71
CA TYR A 105 9.74 -4.07 7.29
C TYR A 105 8.90 -3.05 6.51
N GLN A 106 9.38 -2.55 5.37
CA GLN A 106 8.61 -1.65 4.51
C GLN A 106 8.72 -2.10 3.05
N ILE A 107 7.58 -2.22 2.36
CA ILE A 107 7.53 -2.49 0.93
C ILE A 107 7.98 -1.23 0.17
N PHE A 108 9.05 -1.35 -0.63
CA PHE A 108 9.52 -0.31 -1.54
C PHE A 108 9.90 -0.88 -2.91
N ASP A 109 9.85 -0.03 -3.93
CA ASP A 109 10.13 -0.33 -5.34
C ASP A 109 9.39 -1.52 -6.00
N THR A 110 8.45 -2.14 -5.30
CA THR A 110 7.50 -3.14 -5.80
C THR A 110 6.30 -2.49 -6.50
N THR A 111 5.71 -3.21 -7.46
CA THR A 111 4.42 -2.90 -8.09
C THR A 111 3.63 -4.20 -8.29
N VAL A 112 2.31 -4.12 -8.28
CA VAL A 112 1.40 -5.19 -8.71
C VAL A 112 1.66 -5.52 -10.17
N ALA A 113 1.65 -6.80 -10.53
CA ALA A 113 1.93 -7.25 -11.89
C ALA A 113 0.83 -6.80 -12.87
N ALA A 114 1.22 -6.45 -14.11
CA ALA A 114 0.31 -5.78 -15.06
C ALA A 114 -0.84 -6.69 -15.56
N ASP A 115 -0.71 -8.00 -15.46
CA ASP A 115 -1.75 -8.99 -15.76
C ASP A 115 -2.92 -9.00 -14.76
N VAL A 116 -2.70 -8.44 -13.57
CA VAL A 116 -3.71 -8.20 -12.52
C VAL A 116 -4.56 -6.95 -12.82
N ILE A 117 -3.98 -5.99 -13.54
CA ILE A 117 -4.54 -4.66 -13.72
C ILE A 117 -5.44 -4.65 -14.96
N GLN A 118 -6.74 -4.73 -14.72
CA GLN A 118 -7.80 -4.60 -15.71
C GLN A 118 -8.82 -3.58 -15.19
N PHE A 119 -8.62 -2.31 -15.58
CA PHE A 119 -9.52 -1.19 -15.33
C PHE A 119 -9.99 -0.64 -16.69
#